data_AF-A0A7J3CSM1-F1
#
_entry.id   AF-A0A7J3CSM1-F1
#
_cell.length_a   1.000
_cell.length_b   1.000
_cell.length_c   1.000
_cell.angle_alpha   90.00
_cell.angle_beta   90.00
_cell.angle_gamma   90.00
#
_symmetry.space_group_name_H-M   'P 1'
#
loop_
_entity.id
_entity.type
_entity.pdbx_description
1 polymer ?
#
loop_
_entity_poly.entity_id
_entity_poly.type
_entity_poly.pdbx_seq_one_letter_code
_entity_poly.pdbx_strand_id
1 'polypeptide(L)'
;MANICFICEKEVEKGYKVKDSFVLEAIRKIKQKFKILKNNQLYVCENCLETYKKRRANFERNNKINLAILIIITIIMFLIPLINGLDLSIGNIISNIIVLIILAAVLGLLSIFTYVPAIEKEISLVQTTSEAISQQQTSQTIAQTNAIVPLANQPNAIQPISLAQKANEIEQEIKTGIEAAKTKKIKKPAKKKI
;
A
#
# COMPACT_ATOMS: atom_id res chain seq x y z
N MET A 1 0.60 -15.72 12.41
CA MET A 1 -0.16 -14.59 11.82
C MET A 1 0.18 -14.56 10.34
N ALA A 2 -0.80 -14.46 9.44
CA ALA A 2 -0.51 -14.44 8.01
C ALA A 2 -0.13 -13.02 7.56
N ASN A 3 0.87 -12.94 6.68
CA ASN A 3 1.29 -11.69 6.05
C ASN A 3 0.66 -11.66 4.66
N ILE A 4 -0.30 -10.76 4.46
CA ILE A 4 -1.13 -10.74 3.25
C ILE A 4 -0.89 -9.45 2.50
N CYS A 5 -0.77 -9.56 1.18
CA CYS A 5 -0.67 -8.41 0.31
C CYS A 5 -2.01 -7.67 0.24
N PHE A 6 -2.02 -6.37 0.52
CA PHE A 6 -3.21 -5.51 0.49
C PHE A 6 -3.90 -5.43 -0.88
N ILE A 7 -3.16 -5.68 -1.97
CA ILE A 7 -3.68 -5.55 -3.34
C ILE A 7 -4.14 -6.88 -3.92
N CYS A 8 -3.31 -7.93 -3.80
CA CYS A 8 -3.58 -9.22 -4.43
C CYS A 8 -4.09 -10.27 -3.45
N GLU A 9 -4.18 -9.96 -2.15
CA GLU A 9 -4.69 -10.85 -1.08
C GLU A 9 -3.94 -12.18 -0.94
N LYS A 10 -2.76 -12.30 -1.55
CA LYS A 10 -1.86 -13.46 -1.42
C LYS A 10 -0.91 -13.30 -0.25
N GLU A 11 -0.46 -14.44 0.29
CA GLU A 11 0.60 -14.45 1.29
C GLU A 11 1.92 -13.94 0.71
N VAL A 12 2.68 -13.22 1.52
CA VAL A 12 3.92 -12.55 1.11
C VAL A 12 5.04 -12.81 2.11
N GLU A 13 6.20 -13.22 1.60
CA GLU A 13 7.44 -13.37 2.36
C GLU A 13 8.28 -12.09 2.40
N LYS A 14 8.17 -11.23 1.37
CA LYS A 14 8.89 -9.96 1.29
C LYS A 14 7.95 -8.88 0.76
N GLY A 15 7.93 -7.74 1.43
CA GLY A 15 7.10 -6.62 1.01
C GLY A 15 7.24 -5.40 1.91
N TYR A 16 6.61 -4.31 1.47
CA TYR A 16 6.55 -3.06 2.21
C TYR A 16 5.42 -3.16 3.23
N LYS A 17 5.75 -2.96 4.50
CA LYS A 17 4.75 -3.02 5.57
C LYS A 17 3.79 -1.85 5.46
N VAL A 18 2.50 -2.12 5.59
CA VAL A 18 1.49 -1.06 5.62
C VAL A 18 1.48 -0.44 7.01
N LYS A 19 1.58 0.90 7.08
CA LYS A 19 1.49 1.66 8.33
C LYS A 19 0.09 1.50 8.90
N ASP A 20 0.03 1.03 10.15
CA ASP A 20 -1.23 1.00 10.87
C ASP A 20 -1.68 2.43 11.18
N SER A 21 -2.91 2.72 10.78
CA SER A 21 -3.55 4.02 10.92
C SER A 21 -4.85 3.85 11.68
N PHE A 22 -5.31 4.91 12.35
CA PHE A 22 -6.54 4.87 13.13
C PHE A 22 -7.75 4.36 12.33
N VAL A 23 -7.83 4.74 11.05
CA VAL A 23 -8.88 4.25 10.12
C VAL A 23 -8.79 2.74 9.93
N LEU A 24 -7.58 2.21 9.73
CA LEU A 24 -7.36 0.78 9.53
C LEU A 24 -7.67 -0.01 10.83
N GLU A 25 -7.28 0.54 11.97
CA GLU A 25 -7.59 -0.04 13.28
C GLU A 25 -9.11 -0.05 13.55
N ALA A 26 -9.81 1.04 13.24
CA ALA A 26 -11.26 1.12 13.36
C ALA A 26 -11.95 0.09 12.46
N ILE A 27 -11.53 -0.03 11.20
CA ILE A 27 -12.05 -1.04 10.26
C ILE A 27 -11.79 -2.45 10.79
N ARG A 28 -10.59 -2.72 11.34
CA ARG A 28 -10.27 -4.03 11.94
C ARG A 28 -11.14 -4.31 13.17
N LYS A 29 -11.34 -3.34 14.08
CA LYS A 29 -12.21 -3.49 15.26
C LYS A 29 -13.65 -3.79 14.86
N ILE A 30 -14.18 -3.08 13.87
CA ILE A 30 -15.53 -3.34 13.33
C ILE A 30 -15.59 -4.77 12.76
N LYS A 31 -14.64 -5.14 11.90
CA LYS A 31 -14.60 -6.47 11.28
C LYS A 31 -14.41 -7.62 12.29
N GLN A 32 -13.64 -7.40 13.37
CA GLN A 32 -13.48 -8.36 14.47
C GLN A 32 -14.78 -8.51 15.26
N LYS A 33 -15.52 -7.43 15.50
CA LYS A 33 -16.83 -7.47 16.17
C LYS A 33 -17.84 -8.31 15.38
N PHE A 34 -17.77 -8.27 14.05
CA PHE A 34 -18.57 -9.13 13.18
C PHE A 34 -18.01 -10.56 12.99
N LYS A 35 -16.89 -10.92 13.63
CA LYS A 35 -16.19 -12.22 13.52
C LYS A 35 -15.76 -12.61 12.09
N ILE A 36 -15.58 -11.64 11.19
CA ILE A 36 -15.29 -11.90 9.78
C ILE A 36 -13.77 -12.00 9.50
N LEU A 37 -12.88 -11.48 10.37
CA LEU A 37 -11.45 -11.36 10.06
C LEU A 37 -10.49 -12.07 11.02
N LYS A 38 -9.45 -12.68 10.43
CA LYS A 38 -8.20 -13.12 11.07
C LYS A 38 -7.26 -11.91 11.23
N ASN A 39 -6.55 -11.83 12.35
CA ASN A 39 -5.63 -10.74 12.71
C ASN A 39 -4.34 -10.77 11.85
N ASN A 40 -4.49 -10.48 10.57
CA ASN A 40 -3.42 -10.58 9.57
C ASN A 40 -2.68 -9.25 9.45
N GLN A 41 -1.37 -9.33 9.23
CA GLN A 41 -0.55 -8.16 8.93
C GLN A 41 -0.63 -7.85 7.43
N LEU A 42 -0.76 -6.56 7.10
CA LEU A 42 -0.92 -6.10 5.73
C LEU A 42 0.43 -5.61 5.18
N TYR A 43 0.80 -6.15 4.03
CA TYR A 43 2.01 -5.78 3.30
C TYR A 43 1.66 -5.42 1.84
N VAL A 44 2.61 -4.86 1.11
CA VAL A 44 2.52 -4.66 -0.33
C VAL A 44 3.70 -5.38 -0.98
N CYS A 45 3.43 -6.35 -1.86
CA CYS A 45 4.49 -7.02 -2.62
C CYS A 45 5.12 -6.07 -3.65
N GLU A 46 6.37 -6.33 -4.04
CA GLU A 46 7.07 -5.53 -5.05
C GLU A 46 6.30 -5.46 -6.37
N ASN A 47 5.72 -6.57 -6.82
CA ASN A 47 4.96 -6.64 -8.08
C ASN A 47 3.70 -5.74 -8.06
N CYS A 48 3.13 -5.45 -6.89
CA CYS A 48 1.95 -4.59 -6.75
C CYS A 48 2.28 -3.16 -6.33
N LEU A 49 3.56 -2.83 -6.12
CA LEU A 49 4.00 -1.51 -5.68
C LEU A 49 3.58 -0.41 -6.67
N GLU A 50 3.69 -0.66 -7.97
CA GLU A 50 3.32 0.34 -8.99
C GLU A 50 1.81 0.64 -8.96
N THR A 51 0.99 -0.41 -8.88
CA THR A 51 -0.47 -0.29 -8.73
C THR A 51 -0.84 0.42 -7.44
N TYR A 52 -0.16 0.10 -6.34
CA TYR A 52 -0.33 0.78 -5.06
C TYR A 52 -0.05 2.29 -5.19
N LYS A 53 1.10 2.66 -5.77
CA LYS A 53 1.48 4.07 -5.97
C LYS A 53 0.43 4.84 -6.79
N LYS A 54 -0.06 4.24 -7.88
CA LYS A 54 -1.13 4.82 -8.71
C LYS A 54 -2.43 5.03 -7.92
N ARG A 55 -2.87 4.01 -7.17
CA ARG A 55 -4.08 4.11 -6.33
C ARG A 55 -3.92 5.16 -5.24
N ARG A 56 -2.76 5.21 -4.57
CA ARG A 56 -2.46 6.18 -3.52
C ARG A 56 -2.44 7.61 -4.06
N ALA A 57 -1.83 7.84 -5.22
CA ALA A 57 -1.82 9.16 -5.86
C ALA A 57 -3.25 9.63 -6.22
N ASN A 58 -4.09 8.74 -6.75
CA ASN A 58 -5.49 9.04 -7.03
C ASN A 58 -6.29 9.35 -5.76
N PHE A 59 -6.09 8.58 -4.69
CA PHE A 59 -6.70 8.84 -3.40
C PHE A 59 -6.31 10.23 -2.86
N GLU A 60 -5.03 10.58 -2.88
CA GLU A 60 -4.56 11.89 -2.40
C GLU A 60 -5.11 13.04 -3.26
N ARG A 61 -5.18 12.87 -4.58
CA ARG A 61 -5.78 13.85 -5.48
C ARG A 61 -7.28 14.03 -5.18
N ASN A 62 -8.03 12.94 -5.06
CA ASN A 62 -9.45 12.99 -4.78
C ASN A 62 -9.72 13.60 -3.39
N ASN A 63 -8.91 13.27 -2.39
CA ASN A 63 -9.05 13.84 -1.05
C ASN A 63 -8.78 15.35 -1.04
N LYS A 64 -7.79 15.83 -1.80
CA LYS A 64 -7.54 17.27 -1.99
C LYS A 64 -8.71 17.97 -2.69
N ILE A 65 -9.28 17.35 -3.73
CA ILE A 65 -10.44 17.88 -4.43
C ILE A 65 -11.66 17.95 -3.49
N ASN A 66 -11.94 16.88 -2.74
CA ASN A 66 -13.03 16.85 -1.77
C ASN A 66 -12.87 17.92 -0.68
N LEU A 67 -11.65 18.12 -0.18
CA LEU A 67 -11.33 19.18 0.77
C LEU A 67 -11.57 20.57 0.17
N ALA A 68 -11.12 20.81 -1.07
CA ALA A 68 -11.35 22.08 -1.76
C ALA A 68 -12.85 22.35 -1.97
N ILE A 69 -13.62 21.34 -2.39
CA ILE A 69 -15.07 21.43 -2.55
C ILE A 69 -15.73 21.77 -1.21
N LEU A 70 -15.35 21.11 -0.11
CA LEU A 70 -15.89 21.38 1.22
C LEU A 70 -15.63 22.84 1.64
N ILE A 71 -14.43 23.37 1.41
CA ILE A 71 -14.09 24.76 1.71
C ILE A 71 -14.96 25.72 0.88
N ILE A 72 -15.08 25.47 -0.43
CA ILE A 72 -15.89 26.31 -1.33
C ILE A 72 -17.37 26.30 -0.91
N ILE A 73 -17.94 25.13 -0.63
CA ILE A 73 -19.33 25.00 -0.17
C ILE A 73 -19.52 25.74 1.15
N THR A 74 -18.57 25.62 2.09
CA THR A 74 -18.61 26.33 3.37
C THR A 74 -18.68 27.83 3.12
N ILE A 75 -17.79 28.39 2.29
CA ILE A 75 -17.78 29.81 1.97
C ILE A 75 -19.11 30.23 1.34
N ILE A 76 -19.61 29.49 0.34
CA ILE A 76 -20.87 29.80 -0.34
C ILE A 76 -22.06 29.78 0.64
N MET A 77 -22.12 28.80 1.55
CA MET A 77 -23.19 28.71 2.56
C MET A 77 -23.23 29.91 3.50
N PHE A 78 -22.08 30.52 3.82
CA PHE A 78 -22.04 31.72 4.66
C PHE A 78 -22.15 33.03 3.86
N LEU A 79 -21.69 33.03 2.60
CA LEU A 79 -21.68 34.23 1.76
C LEU A 79 -23.07 34.55 1.18
N ILE A 80 -23.85 33.54 0.78
CA ILE A 80 -25.20 33.74 0.21
C ILE A 80 -26.15 34.46 1.18
N PRO A 81 -26.31 34.02 2.45
CA PRO A 81 -27.16 34.71 3.41
C PRO A 81 -26.72 36.15 3.66
N LEU A 82 -25.40 36.39 3.66
CA LEU A 82 -24.82 37.71 3.88
C LEU A 82 -25.17 38.69 2.76
N ILE A 83 -25.11 38.26 1.50
CA ILE A 83 -25.44 39.11 0.34
C ILE A 83 -26.95 39.39 0.26
N ASN A 84 -27.78 38.41 0.61
CA ASN A 84 -29.24 38.55 0.55
C ASN A 84 -29.83 39.38 1.70
N GLY A 85 -28.99 39.90 2.61
CA GLY A 85 -29.46 40.63 3.79
C GLY A 85 -30.31 39.78 4.72
N LEU A 86 -30.15 38.45 4.70
CA LEU A 86 -30.85 37.60 5.65
C LEU A 86 -30.31 37.89 7.05
N ASP A 87 -31.23 38.11 7.99
CA ASP A 87 -30.87 38.23 9.39
C ASP A 87 -30.06 37.01 9.83
N LEU A 88 -28.87 37.26 10.38
CA LEU A 88 -27.99 36.28 11.01
C LEU A 88 -28.56 35.81 12.34
N SER A 89 -29.82 35.37 12.33
CA SER A 89 -30.45 34.75 13.47
C SER A 89 -29.63 33.54 13.90
N ILE A 90 -29.45 33.39 15.20
CA ILE A 90 -28.69 32.29 15.81
C ILE A 90 -29.22 30.93 15.30
N GLY A 91 -30.54 30.83 15.06
CA GLY A 91 -31.17 29.64 14.49
C GLY A 91 -30.63 29.25 13.11
N ASN A 92 -30.47 30.22 12.19
CA ASN A 92 -29.93 29.97 10.86
C ASN A 92 -28.45 29.58 10.88
N ILE A 93 -27.68 30.14 11.82
CA ILE A 93 -26.27 29.78 11.99
C ILE A 93 -26.15 28.33 12.46
N ILE A 94 -26.95 27.93 13.45
CA ILE A 94 -26.95 26.55 13.98
C ILE A 94 -27.38 25.57 12.90
N SER A 95 -28.45 25.85 12.14
CA SER A 95 -28.92 24.96 11.08
C SER A 95 -27.87 24.76 9.98
N ASN A 96 -27.20 25.84 9.55
CA ASN A 96 -26.11 25.77 8.57
C ASN A 96 -24.92 24.94 9.08
N ILE A 97 -24.56 25.08 10.35
CA ILE A 97 -23.49 24.27 10.97
C ILE A 97 -23.87 22.79 10.98
N ILE A 98 -25.11 22.45 11.33
CA ILE A 98 -25.57 21.05 11.34
C ILE A 98 -25.48 20.46 9.93
N VAL A 99 -25.96 21.19 8.92
CA VAL A 99 -25.86 20.76 7.51
C VAL A 99 -24.41 20.57 7.09
N LEU A 100 -23.51 21.47 7.49
CA LEU A 100 -22.08 21.35 7.20
C LEU A 100 -21.45 20.11 7.85
N ILE A 101 -21.82 19.81 9.10
CA ILE A 101 -21.35 18.61 9.81
C ILE A 101 -21.83 17.34 9.09
N ILE A 102 -23.11 17.29 8.69
CA ILE A 102 -23.66 16.15 7.95
C ILE A 102 -22.94 15.99 6.62
N LEU A 103 -22.74 17.07 5.87
CA LEU A 103 -22.02 17.04 4.59
C LEU A 103 -20.57 16.57 4.76
N ALA A 104 -19.86 17.10 5.76
CA ALA A 104 -18.49 16.69 6.08
C ALA A 104 -18.44 15.21 6.46
N ALA A 105 -19.40 14.70 7.23
CA ALA A 105 -19.52 13.30 7.58
C ALA A 105 -19.72 12.42 6.35
N VAL A 106 -20.63 12.79 5.44
CA VAL A 106 -20.87 12.07 4.17
C VAL A 106 -19.61 12.02 3.30
N LEU A 107 -18.92 13.15 3.12
CA LEU A 107 -17.66 13.19 2.38
C LEU A 107 -16.55 12.37 3.06
N GLY A 108 -16.50 12.40 4.39
CA GLY A 108 -15.60 11.57 5.19
C GLY A 108 -15.85 10.07 4.99
N LEU A 109 -17.11 9.65 5.04
CA LEU A 109 -17.54 8.27 4.77
C LEU A 109 -17.11 7.81 3.38
N LEU A 110 -17.35 8.62 2.34
CA LEU A 110 -16.89 8.32 0.97
C LEU A 110 -15.36 8.22 0.87
N SER A 111 -14.63 9.03 1.63
CA SER A 111 -13.17 8.96 1.71
C SER A 111 -12.69 7.65 2.36
N ILE A 112 -13.41 7.13 3.36
CA ILE A 112 -13.08 5.85 4.01
C ILE A 112 -13.19 4.68 3.01
N PHE A 113 -14.20 4.66 2.14
CA PHE A 113 -14.33 3.61 1.12
C PHE A 113 -13.20 3.60 0.09
N THR A 114 -12.59 4.75 -0.15
CA THR A 114 -11.47 4.90 -1.08
C THR A 114 -10.11 4.95 -0.39
N TYR A 115 -10.07 4.71 0.93
CA TYR A 115 -8.88 4.84 1.73
C TYR A 115 -7.79 3.85 1.31
N VAL A 116 -6.63 4.39 0.95
CA VAL A 116 -5.42 3.60 0.66
C VAL A 116 -4.41 3.88 1.77
N PRO A 117 -4.05 2.91 2.64
CA PRO A 117 -3.15 3.16 3.77
C PRO A 117 -1.72 3.46 3.29
N ALA A 118 -0.94 4.21 4.07
CA ALA A 118 0.46 4.51 3.75
C ALA A 118 1.38 3.30 3.99
N ILE A 119 2.51 3.21 3.28
CA ILE A 119 3.55 2.20 3.53
C ILE A 119 4.67 2.75 4.43
N GLU A 120 5.19 1.90 5.32
CA GLU A 120 6.44 2.14 6.02
C GLU A 120 7.59 2.01 5.01
N LYS A 121 8.57 2.93 5.07
CA LYS A 121 9.66 2.99 4.06
C LYS A 121 10.63 1.81 4.15
N GLU A 122 10.58 1.05 5.23
CA GLU A 122 11.48 -0.07 5.47
C GLU A 122 10.91 -1.36 4.84
N ILE A 123 11.75 -2.03 4.07
CA ILE A 123 11.49 -3.39 3.60
C ILE A 123 11.68 -4.29 4.82
N SER A 124 10.58 -4.64 5.49
CA SER A 124 10.61 -5.68 6.50
C SER A 124 10.72 -7.01 5.78
N LEU A 125 11.89 -7.65 5.86
CA LEU A 125 11.97 -9.09 5.62
C LEU A 125 11.01 -9.73 6.63
N VAL A 126 9.95 -10.35 6.13
CA VAL A 126 9.07 -11.11 7.00
C VAL A 126 9.94 -12.23 7.56
N GLN A 127 10.31 -12.13 8.82
CA GLN A 127 10.86 -13.28 9.52
C GLN A 127 9.71 -14.27 9.63
N THR A 128 9.65 -15.21 8.69
CA THR A 128 8.80 -16.39 8.77
C THR A 128 9.30 -17.19 9.97
N THR A 129 8.79 -16.85 11.15
CA THR A 129 8.96 -17.64 12.38
C THR A 129 8.12 -18.91 12.22
N SER A 130 8.53 -19.82 11.34
CA SER A 130 7.81 -21.06 11.08
C SER A 130 8.64 -22.33 11.20
N GLU A 131 9.91 -22.25 11.64
CA GLU A 131 10.76 -23.46 11.81
C GLU A 131 11.34 -23.67 13.22
N ALA A 132 11.00 -22.85 14.22
CA ALA A 132 11.64 -22.95 15.55
C ALA A 132 10.84 -23.74 16.62
N ILE A 133 9.82 -24.53 16.28
CA ILE A 133 9.00 -25.28 17.28
C ILE A 133 9.05 -26.82 17.12
N SER A 134 9.84 -27.38 16.19
CA SER A 134 9.91 -28.85 16.01
C SER A 134 11.22 -29.54 16.43
N GLN A 135 12.03 -28.95 17.32
CA GLN A 135 13.22 -29.64 17.88
C GLN A 135 13.41 -29.46 19.39
N GLN A 136 12.36 -29.69 20.19
CA GLN A 136 12.53 -29.99 21.62
C GLN A 136 11.62 -31.15 22.02
N GLN A 137 12.03 -32.39 21.69
CA GLN A 137 11.80 -33.60 22.50
C GLN A 137 12.34 -34.85 21.77
N THR A 138 13.65 -35.03 21.77
CA THR A 138 14.30 -36.35 21.96
C THR A 138 15.80 -36.14 21.99
N SER A 139 16.40 -36.24 23.18
CA SER A 139 17.83 -36.54 23.32
C SER A 139 18.02 -37.29 24.62
N GLN A 140 17.91 -38.60 24.51
CA GLN A 140 18.55 -39.56 25.39
C GLN A 140 20.08 -39.50 25.15
N THR A 141 20.80 -39.60 26.25
CA THR A 141 22.13 -40.18 26.46
C THR A 141 22.81 -40.83 25.24
N ILE A 142 24.07 -40.46 24.98
CA ILE A 142 25.25 -41.36 24.91
C ILE A 142 26.53 -40.50 24.92
N ALA A 143 27.47 -40.93 25.75
CA ALA A 143 28.83 -40.45 25.85
C ALA A 143 29.65 -40.75 24.59
N GLN A 144 30.54 -39.85 24.17
CA GLN A 144 31.70 -40.21 23.35
C GLN A 144 32.82 -39.16 23.41
N THR A 145 33.92 -39.62 24.01
CA THR A 145 35.34 -39.30 23.84
C THR A 145 35.77 -38.24 22.83
N ASN A 146 36.51 -37.24 23.35
CA ASN A 146 37.31 -36.27 22.60
C ASN A 146 38.50 -36.95 21.92
N ALA A 147 38.59 -36.86 20.59
CA ALA A 147 39.81 -37.03 19.83
C ALA A 147 40.06 -35.76 19.00
N ILE A 148 41.26 -35.22 19.20
CA ILE A 148 41.82 -34.01 18.58
C ILE A 148 42.33 -34.38 17.19
N VAL A 149 41.94 -33.65 16.14
CA VAL A 149 42.71 -33.51 14.89
C VAL A 149 42.54 -32.09 14.31
N PRO A 150 43.63 -31.40 13.93
CA PRO A 150 43.59 -30.13 13.21
C PRO A 150 43.76 -30.35 11.69
N LEU A 151 42.97 -29.69 10.83
CA LEU A 151 43.29 -29.70 9.39
C LEU A 151 42.76 -28.49 8.59
N ALA A 152 43.74 -27.77 8.04
CA ALA A 152 43.79 -27.11 6.74
C ALA A 152 42.89 -25.88 6.43
N ASN A 153 43.58 -24.74 6.44
CA ASN A 153 43.53 -23.65 5.46
C ASN A 153 42.85 -23.99 4.11
N GLN A 154 41.83 -23.21 3.74
CA GLN A 154 41.42 -22.99 2.35
C GLN A 154 41.32 -21.48 2.06
N PRO A 155 42.12 -20.94 1.12
CA PRO A 155 41.88 -19.61 0.56
C PRO A 155 40.95 -19.74 -0.66
N ASN A 156 39.67 -19.39 -0.51
CA ASN A 156 38.74 -19.35 -1.63
C ASN A 156 38.63 -17.91 -2.15
N ALA A 157 39.37 -17.61 -3.22
CA ALA A 157 39.34 -16.33 -3.91
C ALA A 157 38.12 -16.28 -4.84
N ILE A 158 37.07 -15.58 -4.41
CA ILE A 158 35.93 -15.25 -5.27
C ILE A 158 36.30 -13.95 -6.02
N GLN A 159 36.54 -14.08 -7.32
CA GLN A 159 36.72 -12.92 -8.20
C GLN A 159 35.39 -12.16 -8.35
N PRO A 160 35.36 -10.83 -8.17
CA PRO A 160 34.16 -10.05 -8.39
C PRO A 160 33.87 -9.94 -9.89
N ILE A 161 32.84 -10.65 -10.34
CA ILE A 161 32.22 -10.41 -11.64
C ILE A 161 31.72 -8.97 -11.64
N SER A 162 32.30 -8.13 -12.50
CA SER A 162 32.10 -6.68 -12.49
C SER A 162 30.63 -6.33 -12.75
N LEU A 163 29.98 -5.69 -11.76
CA LEU A 163 28.61 -5.17 -11.88
C LEU A 163 28.42 -4.25 -13.10
N ALA A 164 29.50 -3.68 -13.62
CA ALA A 164 29.51 -2.83 -14.80
C ALA A 164 29.07 -3.57 -16.09
N GLN A 165 29.37 -4.86 -16.22
CA GLN A 165 28.99 -5.61 -17.43
C GLN A 165 27.49 -5.90 -17.48
N LYS A 166 26.84 -6.18 -16.33
CA LYS A 166 25.39 -6.41 -16.27
C LYS A 166 24.56 -5.14 -16.53
N ALA A 167 25.09 -3.96 -16.20
CA ALA A 167 24.37 -2.71 -16.42
C ALA A 167 24.22 -2.39 -17.93
N ASN A 168 25.24 -2.68 -18.73
CA ASN A 168 25.24 -2.39 -20.16
C ASN A 168 24.31 -3.32 -20.95
N GLU A 169 24.14 -4.58 -20.51
CA GLU A 169 23.24 -5.55 -21.13
C GLU A 169 21.76 -5.15 -20.96
N ILE A 170 21.39 -4.67 -19.77
CA ILE A 170 20.02 -4.21 -19.49
C ILE A 170 19.67 -2.95 -20.30
N GLU A 171 20.63 -2.05 -20.54
CA GLU A 171 20.36 -0.84 -21.33
C GLU A 171 20.09 -1.13 -22.82
N GLN A 172 20.70 -2.19 -23.38
CA GLN A 172 20.48 -2.60 -24.76
C GLN A 172 19.11 -3.26 -24.98
N GLU A 173 18.62 -4.06 -24.04
CA GLU A 173 17.28 -4.67 -24.11
C GLU A 173 16.15 -3.62 -24.06
N ILE A 174 16.33 -2.54 -23.29
CA ILE A 174 15.31 -1.50 -23.16
C ILE A 174 15.21 -0.67 -24.46
N LYS A 175 16.34 -0.36 -25.12
CA LYS A 175 16.34 0.39 -26.37
C LYS A 175 15.65 -0.37 -27.51
N THR A 176 15.91 -1.67 -27.63
CA THR A 176 15.28 -2.51 -28.66
C THR A 176 13.77 -2.69 -28.46
N GLY A 177 13.31 -2.78 -27.21
CA GLY A 177 11.86 -2.87 -26.90
C GLY A 177 11.07 -1.61 -27.28
N ILE A 178 11.65 -0.42 -27.12
CA ILE A 178 10.98 0.86 -27.43
C ILE A 178 10.82 1.07 -28.95
N GLU A 179 11.81 0.67 -29.75
CA GLU A 179 11.73 0.78 -31.21
C GLU A 179 10.67 -0.15 -31.81
N ALA A 180 10.57 -1.39 -31.29
CA ALA A 180 9.54 -2.34 -31.71
C ALA A 180 8.10 -1.89 -31.36
N ALA A 181 7.94 -1.13 -30.27
CA ALA A 181 6.63 -0.61 -29.86
C ALA A 181 6.14 0.56 -30.73
N LYS A 182 7.04 1.34 -31.33
CA LYS A 182 6.68 2.48 -32.20
C LYS A 182 6.10 2.03 -33.55
N THR A 183 6.53 0.90 -34.09
CA THR A 183 6.07 0.40 -35.39
C THR A 183 4.67 -0.22 -35.37
N LYS A 184 4.12 -0.57 -34.19
CA LYS A 184 2.83 -1.31 -34.09
C LYS A 184 1.57 -0.43 -34.00
N LYS A 185 1.69 0.91 -33.97
CA LYS A 185 0.59 1.83 -33.66
C LYS A 185 -0.03 2.60 -34.85
N ILE A 186 -0.20 2.02 -36.04
CA ILE A 186 -1.05 2.65 -37.08
C ILE A 186 -1.83 1.60 -37.90
N LYS A 187 -2.89 1.02 -37.33
CA LYS A 187 -4.00 0.49 -38.13
C LYS A 187 -5.30 0.96 -37.48
N LYS A 188 -5.79 2.14 -37.91
CA LYS A 188 -7.13 2.62 -37.56
C LYS A 188 -8.15 1.75 -38.30
N PRO A 189 -9.13 1.14 -37.60
CA PRO A 189 -10.23 0.46 -38.28
C PRO A 189 -11.11 1.48 -39.00
N ALA A 190 -11.36 1.24 -40.29
CA ALA A 190 -12.24 2.06 -41.12
C ALA A 190 -13.66 2.02 -40.56
N LYS A 191 -14.25 3.19 -40.27
CA LYS A 191 -15.64 3.32 -39.83
C LYS A 191 -16.57 2.96 -40.99
N LYS A 192 -17.34 1.89 -40.80
CA LYS A 192 -18.48 1.51 -41.66
C LYS A 192 -19.63 2.47 -41.35
N LYS A 193 -20.04 3.29 -42.33
CA LYS A 193 -21.27 4.08 -42.25
C LYS A 193 -22.45 3.13 -42.48
N ILE A 194 -23.43 3.19 -41.57
CA ILE A 194 -24.78 2.66 -41.75
C ILE A 194 -25.69 3.88 -41.78
#